data_AF-L8GM41-F1
#
_entry.id   AF-L8GM41-F1
#
_cell.length_a   1.000
_cell.length_b   1.000
_cell.length_c   1.000
_cell.angle_alpha   90.00
_cell.angle_beta   90.00
_cell.angle_gamma   90.00
#
_symmetry.space_group_name_H-M   'P 1'
#
loop_
_entity.id
_entity.type
_entity.pdbx_description
1 polymer ?
#
loop_
_entity_poly.entity_id
_entity_poly.type
_entity_poly.pdbx_seq_one_letter_code
_entity_poly.pdbx_strand_id
1 'polypeptide(L)'
;MENKANLQTVSRPAAEGRVHYSARRLYLRDLTFIDEGNADRADELINFEKLVMQGDIILQIAKWQQNGRYDFKPDPERQLSLTKLLVLPEDILYKKSEAIEPSSLPHTQL
;
A
#
# COMPACT_ATOMS: atom_id res chain seq x y z
N MET A 1 -37.70 14.87 -39.89
CA MET A 1 -37.96 14.22 -38.58
C MET A 1 -36.62 13.81 -38.01
N GLU A 2 -36.01 14.71 -37.25
CA GLU A 2 -34.69 14.49 -36.65
C GLU A 2 -34.82 13.56 -35.45
N ASN A 3 -34.17 12.41 -35.54
CA ASN A 3 -34.11 11.42 -34.47
C ASN A 3 -33.01 11.86 -33.48
N LYS A 4 -33.38 12.70 -32.50
CA LYS A 4 -32.50 13.07 -31.39
C LYS A 4 -32.35 11.86 -30.48
N ALA A 5 -31.36 11.02 -30.78
CA ALA A 5 -30.91 9.96 -29.90
C ALA A 5 -30.49 10.58 -28.57
N ASN A 6 -31.29 10.23 -27.56
CA ASN A 6 -31.18 10.63 -26.18
C ASN A 6 -29.82 10.15 -25.62
N LEU A 7 -28.80 11.00 -25.66
CA LEU A 7 -27.58 10.81 -24.86
C LEU A 7 -27.97 11.00 -23.40
N GLN A 8 -28.48 9.94 -22.79
CA GLN A 8 -28.43 9.78 -21.35
C GLN A 8 -26.95 9.69 -21.00
N THR A 9 -26.40 10.81 -20.57
CA THR A 9 -25.20 10.86 -19.76
C THR A 9 -25.45 9.97 -18.55
N VAL A 10 -24.99 8.72 -18.64
CA VAL A 10 -24.88 7.84 -17.48
C VAL A 10 -23.86 8.53 -16.57
N SER A 11 -24.41 9.32 -15.66
CA SER A 11 -23.76 9.74 -14.43
C SER A 11 -23.22 8.48 -13.78
N ARG A 12 -21.95 8.15 -14.05
CA ARG A 12 -21.21 7.20 -13.23
C ARG A 12 -21.19 7.83 -11.84
N PRO A 13 -21.83 7.24 -10.81
CA PRO A 13 -21.58 7.70 -9.46
C PRO A 13 -20.07 7.61 -9.24
N ALA A 14 -19.48 8.72 -8.81
CA ALA A 14 -18.09 8.79 -8.43
C ALA A 14 -17.81 7.55 -7.57
N ALA A 15 -16.79 6.78 -7.95
CA ALA A 15 -16.24 5.76 -7.08
C ALA A 15 -15.59 6.48 -5.89
N GLU A 16 -16.40 7.01 -4.97
CA GLU A 16 -16.02 7.37 -3.59
C GLU A 16 -15.79 6.08 -2.78
N GLY A 17 -15.10 5.11 -3.39
CA GLY A 17 -14.51 4.03 -2.63
C GLY A 17 -13.38 4.65 -1.82
N ARG A 18 -13.51 4.67 -0.50
CA ARG A 18 -12.43 5.06 0.42
C ARG A 18 -11.15 4.31 0.05
N VAL A 19 -10.28 5.01 -0.66
CA VAL A 19 -9.16 4.42 -1.38
C VAL A 19 -8.08 4.03 -0.39
N HIS A 20 -7.91 2.72 -0.14
CA HIS A 20 -6.76 2.20 0.56
C HIS A 20 -5.64 1.91 -0.44
N TYR A 21 -5.10 2.96 -1.09
CA TYR A 21 -3.73 2.85 -1.57
C TYR A 21 -2.86 2.96 -0.32
N SER A 22 -2.43 1.83 0.20
CA SER A 22 -1.42 1.79 1.24
C SER A 22 -0.10 2.28 0.65
N ALA A 23 0.05 3.61 0.55
CA ALA A 23 1.32 4.31 0.37
C ALA A 23 2.27 4.11 1.57
N ARG A 24 2.08 3.04 2.36
CA ARG A 24 2.89 2.68 3.53
C ARG A 24 4.36 2.64 3.17
N ARG A 25 4.70 2.09 1.99
CA ARG A 25 6.08 2.06 1.50
C ARG A 25 6.64 3.45 1.23
N LEU A 26 5.82 4.39 0.77
CA LEU A 26 6.24 5.78 0.54
C LEU A 26 6.54 6.48 1.86
N TYR A 27 5.62 6.41 2.82
CA TYR A 27 5.83 6.97 4.15
C TYR A 27 7.00 6.33 4.89
N LEU A 28 7.16 5.00 4.80
CA LEU A 28 8.28 4.30 5.42
C LEU A 28 9.61 4.74 4.80
N ARG A 29 9.67 4.81 3.47
CA ARG A 29 10.85 5.29 2.76
C ARG A 29 11.21 6.72 3.17
N ASP A 30 10.23 7.62 3.23
CA ASP A 30 10.47 9.01 3.57
C ASP A 30 10.93 9.15 5.04
N LEU A 31 10.35 8.38 5.96
CA LEU A 31 10.82 8.29 7.35
C LEU A 31 12.26 7.76 7.44
N THR A 32 12.60 6.70 6.69
CA THR A 32 13.96 6.16 6.64
C THR A 32 14.95 7.19 6.09
N PHE A 33 14.60 7.91 5.02
CA PHE A 33 15.47 8.97 4.49
C PHE A 33 15.68 10.12 5.48
N ILE A 34 14.65 10.54 6.20
CA ILE A 34 14.78 11.56 7.25
C ILE A 34 15.67 11.05 8.38
N ASP A 35 15.51 9.79 8.77
CA ASP A 35 16.24 9.19 9.89
C ASP A 35 17.73 9.03 9.60
N GLU A 36 18.06 8.49 8.44
CA GLU A 36 19.45 8.28 7.99
C GLU A 36 20.12 9.58 7.54
N GLY A 37 19.35 10.54 7.03
CA GLY A 37 19.87 11.80 6.48
C GLY A 37 20.11 12.90 7.52
N ASN A 38 19.60 12.76 8.74
CA ASN A 38 19.71 13.78 9.80
C ASN A 38 20.22 13.16 11.11
N ALA A 39 21.26 13.76 11.69
CA ALA A 39 21.77 13.34 12.99
C ALA A 39 20.74 13.59 14.11
N ASP A 40 20.72 12.72 15.12
CA ASP A 40 19.83 12.84 16.29
C ASP A 40 20.18 14.05 17.17
N ARG A 41 21.43 14.50 17.09
CA ARG A 41 21.95 15.63 17.85
C ARG A 41 22.68 16.62 16.96
N ALA A 42 22.53 17.90 17.28
CA ALA A 42 23.33 18.99 16.76
C ALA A 42 23.92 19.74 17.96
N ASP A 43 25.26 19.87 18.01
CA ASP A 43 25.98 20.52 19.11
C ASP A 43 25.57 20.02 20.51
N GLU A 44 25.53 18.70 20.70
CA GLU A 44 25.08 18.00 21.92
C GLU A 44 23.60 18.18 22.30
N LEU A 45 22.85 19.01 21.57
CA LEU A 45 21.41 19.20 21.75
C LEU A 45 20.61 18.28 20.84
N ILE A 46 19.38 17.97 21.24
CA ILE A 46 18.45 17.17 20.42
C ILE A 46 18.14 17.96 19.14
N ASN A 47 18.24 17.29 18.00
CA ASN A 47 17.87 17.87 16.71
C ASN A 47 16.34 17.91 16.57
N PHE A 48 15.73 19.02 16.97
CA PHE A 48 14.28 19.22 16.84
C PHE A 48 13.81 19.34 15.39
N GLU A 49 14.66 19.79 14.47
CA GLU A 49 14.29 19.87 13.05
C GLU A 49 14.02 18.48 12.47
N LYS A 50 14.87 17.49 12.80
CA LYS A 50 14.65 16.08 12.47
C LYS A 50 13.30 15.58 13.00
N LEU A 51 12.99 15.89 14.26
CA LEU A 51 11.74 15.47 14.91
C LEU A 51 10.51 16.12 14.26
N VAL A 52 10.59 17.39 13.87
CA VAL A 52 9.51 18.09 13.17
C VAL A 52 9.24 17.41 11.83
N MET A 53 10.28 17.11 11.04
CA MET A 53 10.12 16.43 9.75
C MET A 53 9.46 15.04 9.90
N GLN A 54 9.87 14.25 10.90
CA GLN A 54 9.24 12.97 11.20
C GLN A 54 7.77 13.14 11.64
N GLY A 55 7.51 14.15 12.48
CA GLY A 55 6.17 14.49 12.96
C GLY A 55 5.20 14.82 11.84
N ASP A 56 5.64 15.59 10.85
CA ASP A 56 4.82 15.95 9.69
C ASP A 56 4.35 14.73 8.89
N ILE A 57 5.23 13.74 8.69
CA ILE A 57 4.88 12.48 8.03
C ILE A 57 3.87 11.69 8.86
N ILE A 58 4.07 11.59 10.18
CA ILE A 58 3.16 10.89 11.09
C ILE A 58 1.77 11.54 11.10
N LEU A 59 1.70 12.87 11.11
CA LEU A 59 0.44 13.62 11.05
C LEU A 59 -0.32 13.36 9.75
N GLN A 60 0.38 13.23 8.62
CA GLN A 60 -0.26 12.85 7.35
C GLN A 60 -0.88 11.45 7.43
N ILE A 61 -0.17 10.47 8.00
CA ILE A 61 -0.71 9.12 8.20
C ILE A 61 -1.95 9.17 9.11
N ALA A 62 -1.89 9.92 10.20
CA ALA A 62 -2.98 10.04 11.16
C ALA A 62 -4.26 10.62 10.53
N LYS A 63 -4.15 11.60 9.63
CA LYS A 63 -5.30 12.17 8.89
C LYS A 63 -6.10 11.10 8.15
N TRP A 64 -5.40 10.16 7.50
CA TRP A 64 -6.06 9.06 6.77
C TRP A 64 -6.67 8.03 7.71
N GLN A 65 -6.03 7.76 8.85
CA GLN A 65 -6.55 6.82 9.84
C GLN A 65 -7.79 7.35 10.57
N GLN A 66 -7.83 8.64 10.89
CA GLN A 66 -8.94 9.28 11.61
C GLN A 66 -10.22 9.32 10.77
N ASN A 67 -10.12 9.49 9.45
CA ASN A 67 -11.26 9.55 8.54
C ASN A 67 -11.77 8.15 8.09
N GLY A 68 -11.17 7.07 8.60
CA GLY A 68 -11.18 5.74 7.98
C GLY A 68 -12.11 4.68 8.56
N ARG A 69 -13.19 5.03 9.27
CA ARG A 69 -14.14 4.00 9.75
C ARG A 69 -14.96 3.44 8.61
N TYR A 70 -14.47 2.38 7.99
CA TYR A 70 -15.24 1.61 7.02
C TYR A 70 -16.50 1.03 7.69
N ASP A 71 -17.63 1.12 6.99
CA ASP A 71 -18.87 0.48 7.41
C ASP A 71 -18.90 -0.98 6.95
N PHE A 72 -17.88 -1.74 7.36
CA PHE A 72 -17.80 -3.18 7.14
C PHE A 72 -18.13 -3.90 8.42
N LYS A 73 -18.98 -4.92 8.32
CA LYS A 73 -19.28 -5.82 9.44
C LYS A 73 -18.19 -6.89 9.53
N PRO A 74 -17.61 -7.14 10.71
CA PRO A 74 -16.61 -8.19 10.86
C PRO A 74 -17.25 -9.56 10.61
N ASP A 75 -16.55 -10.41 9.86
CA ASP A 75 -16.90 -11.82 9.65
C ASP A 75 -15.84 -12.70 10.33
N PRO A 76 -16.18 -13.34 11.46
CA PRO A 76 -15.21 -14.11 12.23
C PRO A 76 -14.62 -15.31 11.48
N GLU A 77 -15.42 -16.01 10.66
CA GLU A 77 -14.98 -17.20 9.95
C GLU A 77 -13.97 -16.83 8.86
N ARG A 78 -14.28 -15.78 8.08
CA ARG A 78 -13.37 -15.28 7.05
C ARG A 78 -12.11 -14.65 7.65
N GLN A 79 -12.21 -13.96 8.78
CA GLN A 79 -11.03 -13.43 9.46
C GLN A 79 -10.11 -14.54 9.97
N LEU A 80 -10.68 -15.63 10.50
CA LEU A 80 -9.91 -16.78 10.98
C LEU A 80 -9.23 -17.56 9.84
N SER A 81 -9.82 -17.60 8.64
CA SER A 81 -9.16 -18.23 7.50
C SER A 81 -7.95 -17.42 7.01
N LEU A 82 -8.04 -16.08 7.06
CA LEU A 82 -6.95 -15.19 6.66
C LEU A 82 -5.72 -15.29 7.59
N THR A 83 -5.87 -15.69 8.85
CA THR A 83 -4.72 -15.88 9.75
C THR A 83 -3.95 -17.18 9.48
N LYS A 84 -4.53 -18.10 8.69
CA LYS A 84 -3.95 -19.41 8.36
C LYS A 84 -3.35 -19.46 6.96
N LEU A 85 -3.17 -18.32 6.31
CA LEU A 85 -2.62 -18.26 4.95
C LEU A 85 -1.19 -18.83 4.94
N LEU A 86 -0.97 -19.81 4.07
CA LEU A 86 0.33 -20.42 3.86
C LEU A 86 1.24 -19.45 3.10
N VAL A 87 2.24 -18.91 3.78
CA VAL A 87 3.31 -18.16 3.14
C VAL A 87 4.40 -19.16 2.76
N LEU A 88 4.52 -19.45 1.47
CA LEU A 88 5.56 -20.31 0.94
C LEU A 88 6.86 -19.50 0.71
N PRO A 89 8.05 -20.11 0.90
CA PRO A 89 9.31 -19.48 0.51
C PRO A 89 9.37 -19.20 -0.99
N GLU A 90 10.09 -18.15 -1.36
CA GLU A 90 10.25 -17.69 -2.75
C GLU A 90 10.73 -18.83 -3.68
N ASP A 91 11.75 -19.59 -3.26
CA ASP A 91 12.28 -20.70 -4.06
C ASP A 91 11.24 -21.78 -4.37
N ILE A 92 10.32 -22.02 -3.44
CA ILE A 92 9.24 -23.01 -3.62
C ILE A 92 8.16 -22.45 -4.54
N LEU A 93 7.84 -21.16 -4.40
CA LEU A 93 6.91 -20.47 -5.29
C LEU A 93 7.43 -20.43 -6.72
N TYR A 94 8.72 -20.13 -6.92
CA TYR A 94 9.38 -20.11 -8.22
C TYR A 94 9.30 -21.49 -8.89
N LYS A 95 9.71 -22.56 -8.19
CA LYS A 95 9.64 -23.93 -8.74
C LYS A 95 8.21 -24.38 -9.05
N LYS A 96 7.23 -23.99 -8.22
CA LYS A 96 5.81 -24.26 -8.49
C LYS A 96 5.35 -23.49 -9.73
N SER A 97 5.76 -22.24 -9.88
CA SER A 97 5.47 -21.42 -11.06
C SER A 97 6.02 -22.08 -12.32
N GLU A 98 7.29 -22.47 -12.30
CA GLU A 98 7.96 -23.14 -13.43
C GLU A 98 7.30 -24.49 -13.79
N ALA A 99 6.81 -25.24 -12.80
CA ALA A 99 6.10 -26.49 -13.04
C ALA A 99 4.69 -26.27 -13.66
N ILE A 100 4.03 -25.17 -13.34
CA ILE A 100 2.69 -24.82 -13.87
C ILE A 100 2.82 -24.23 -15.28
N GLU A 101 3.77 -23.31 -15.46
CA GLU A 101 4.06 -22.63 -16.72
C GLU A 101 5.56 -22.76 -17.03
N PRO A 102 5.97 -23.84 -17.73
CA PRO A 102 7.37 -24.04 -18.08
C PRO A 102 7.87 -22.94 -19.01
N SER A 103 9.02 -22.34 -18.69
CA SER A 103 9.67 -21.40 -19.61
C SER A 103 10.09 -22.12 -20.90
N SER A 104 9.77 -21.52 -22.05
CA SER A 104 10.11 -22.07 -23.36
C SER A 104 11.59 -21.94 -23.75
N LEU A 105 12.40 -21.28 -22.91
CA LEU A 105 13.82 -21.02 -23.16
C LEU A 105 14.67 -21.62 -22.02
N PRO A 106 15.74 -22.38 -22.32
CA PRO A 106 16.63 -22.90 -21.30
C PRO A 106 17.38 -21.75 -20.61
N HIS A 107 17.30 -21.69 -19.28
CA HIS A 107 18.03 -20.74 -18.44
C HIS A 107 19.54 -20.97 -18.61
N THR A 108 20.16 -20.19 -19.49
CA THR A 108 21.62 -20.16 -19.65
C THR A 108 22.20 -19.45 -18.43
N GLN A 109 22.89 -20.18 -17.57
CA GLN A 109 23.65 -19.59 -16.47
C GLN A 109 24.79 -18.77 -17.08
N LEU A 110 24.78 -17.46 -16.84
CA LEU A 110 25.89 -16.53 -17.13
C LEU A 110 26.69 -16.29 -15.84
#